data_AF-A0AA37L7Y1-F1
#
_entry.id   AF-A0AA37L7Y1-F1
#
_cell.length_a   1.000
_cell.length_b   1.000
_cell.length_c   1.000
_cell.angle_alpha   90.00
_cell.angle_beta   90.00
_cell.angle_gamma   90.00
#
_symmetry.space_group_name_H-M   'P 1'
#
loop_
_entity.id
_entity.type
_entity.pdbx_description
1 polymer ?
#
loop_
_entity_poly.entity_id
_entity_poly.type
_entity_poly.pdbx_seq_one_letter_code
_entity_poly.pdbx_strand_id
1 'polypeptide(L)'
;MLNPRLYLEVFETPFIPLAIGIVAVRAQLIASKDCLRYGHGAFWAAGMPWPVVNKAITGAGFDYVVSDACVAQWEARTNLAWRNEDDPDTKQIRCPSCPTMVSVPWTTCGQPRDYKGTKPTSIAGEGFADGHLSQTCPSCSVTITHESVRAAKFRNDVQAAIASGHAMPGTILDLYTGLPKRLQYDSDNSKSAGCPDRLFPARLARRGLLVEVVKMLRPGSKVAPGMMAIRDHMEEKFTGKFADSKNLREVMNRHSHKKVMDFRLSLDGRRQTRKMMSRYWENSSPFAIDLVGCVMRQGTFTEKMRKLNWLHFPTARDLMTDLLKKYARFVEIVAIASTTKSKVAVPTLDVDLAWHTHQLSPQSYFVFTLAKTSAFVDHNDKVDEDKLSTAFEWTSKTYQERFGEIYAQCKCWYCETVRVMALPATKMFSIGKEEKLLEAWHATAKANNVPMPPTVESAHISSHPAVHTNETTAHRATTRPLRLEYRNRLEETHSKARKRASTRFKVDSGKRMGPRGEDRTPFWGKDVVIDGPWASGLAAATTSAMYPAPPGFVNIGPGSVGSCATGTCGGATGCGSELLGMCSAGCVGSGWFGGNAGCTGMGTTSGV
;
A
#
# COMPACT_ATOMS: atom_id res chain seq x y z
N MET A 1 -6.90 -14.18 20.93
CA MET A 1 -5.87 -13.86 19.93
C MET A 1 -6.08 -14.80 18.78
N LEU A 2 -6.32 -14.25 17.62
CA LEU A 2 -7.27 -14.81 16.70
C LEU A 2 -6.65 -14.72 15.29
N ASN A 3 -6.46 -15.89 14.65
CA ASN A 3 -6.10 -16.17 13.25
C ASN A 3 -6.57 -15.05 12.29
N PRO A 4 -5.94 -14.75 11.14
CA PRO A 4 -6.60 -14.01 10.06
C PRO A 4 -8.04 -14.49 9.74
N ARG A 5 -8.32 -15.79 9.91
CA ARG A 5 -9.69 -16.35 9.92
C ARG A 5 -10.60 -15.70 10.96
N LEU A 6 -10.06 -15.43 12.14
CA LEU A 6 -10.75 -14.80 13.26
C LEU A 6 -10.63 -13.27 13.30
N TYR A 7 -9.71 -12.63 12.55
CA TYR A 7 -9.85 -11.20 12.24
C TYR A 7 -11.17 -10.97 11.51
N LEU A 8 -11.57 -11.92 10.65
CA LEU A 8 -12.89 -11.95 10.02
C LEU A 8 -14.00 -12.40 10.99
N GLU A 9 -13.76 -13.31 11.95
CA GLU A 9 -14.77 -13.67 12.98
C GLU A 9 -15.09 -12.51 13.96
N VAL A 10 -14.14 -11.62 14.28
CA VAL A 10 -14.40 -10.46 15.17
C VAL A 10 -15.32 -9.42 14.49
N PHE A 11 -15.38 -9.41 13.16
CA PHE A 11 -16.37 -8.64 12.43
C PHE A 11 -17.56 -9.55 12.12
N GLU A 12 -18.48 -9.71 13.08
CA GLU A 12 -19.79 -10.35 12.93
C GLU A 12 -20.61 -9.70 11.80
N THR A 13 -20.24 -9.95 10.54
CA THR A 13 -20.89 -9.36 9.38
C THR A 13 -21.00 -10.39 8.26
N PRO A 14 -22.20 -10.60 7.70
CA PRO A 14 -22.40 -11.48 6.53
C PRO A 14 -21.71 -10.96 5.25
N PHE A 15 -21.00 -9.83 5.31
CA PHE A 15 -20.32 -9.17 4.18
C PHE A 15 -18.96 -9.78 3.80
N ILE A 16 -18.48 -10.80 4.50
CA ILE A 16 -17.11 -11.36 4.32
C ILE A 16 -16.87 -11.99 2.93
N PRO A 17 -17.79 -12.78 2.34
CA PRO A 17 -17.59 -13.33 0.99
C PRO A 17 -17.56 -12.22 -0.06
N LEU A 18 -18.39 -11.18 0.13
CA LEU A 18 -18.42 -10.01 -0.73
C LEU A 18 -17.14 -9.18 -0.56
N ALA A 19 -16.61 -9.02 0.66
CA ALA A 19 -15.38 -8.32 0.95
C ALA A 19 -14.15 -9.01 0.33
N ILE A 20 -14.09 -10.35 0.33
CA ILE A 20 -13.01 -11.11 -0.32
C ILE A 20 -13.11 -10.99 -1.86
N GLY A 21 -14.31 -11.10 -2.43
CA GLY A 21 -14.54 -10.84 -3.86
C GLY A 21 -14.24 -9.39 -4.26
N ILE A 22 -14.61 -8.43 -3.41
CA ILE A 22 -14.33 -7.01 -3.56
C ILE A 22 -12.83 -6.75 -3.47
N VAL A 23 -12.08 -7.33 -2.52
CA VAL A 23 -10.62 -7.17 -2.44
C VAL A 23 -9.91 -7.83 -3.63
N ALA A 24 -10.37 -9.01 -4.07
CA ALA A 24 -9.85 -9.70 -5.24
C ALA A 24 -10.09 -8.93 -6.56
N VAL A 25 -11.23 -8.23 -6.67
CA VAL A 25 -11.55 -7.35 -7.83
C VAL A 25 -10.91 -5.95 -7.69
N ARG A 26 -10.68 -5.45 -6.47
CA ARG A 26 -10.24 -4.06 -6.19
C ARG A 26 -8.76 -3.77 -6.39
N ALA A 27 -7.87 -4.76 -6.33
CA ALA A 27 -6.45 -4.51 -6.57
C ALA A 27 -6.16 -4.29 -8.06
N GLN A 28 -6.87 -3.39 -8.75
CA GLN A 28 -7.06 -3.38 -10.20
C GLN A 28 -5.80 -3.35 -11.08
N LEU A 29 -4.71 -2.74 -10.67
CA LEU A 29 -3.46 -2.83 -11.44
C LEU A 29 -2.85 -4.22 -11.37
N ILE A 30 -3.08 -4.90 -10.27
CA ILE A 30 -2.56 -6.22 -9.98
C ILE A 30 -3.58 -7.30 -10.33
N ALA A 31 -4.88 -7.06 -10.20
CA ALA A 31 -5.93 -7.83 -10.83
C ALA A 31 -5.82 -7.69 -12.35
N SER A 32 -5.54 -6.52 -12.92
CA SER A 32 -5.22 -6.37 -14.35
C SER A 32 -3.94 -7.12 -14.69
N LYS A 33 -2.85 -6.98 -13.93
CA LYS A 33 -1.60 -7.71 -14.22
C LYS A 33 -1.73 -9.21 -14.08
N ASP A 34 -2.26 -9.72 -12.98
CA ASP A 34 -2.44 -11.14 -12.74
C ASP A 34 -3.51 -11.70 -13.69
N CYS A 35 -4.60 -10.98 -13.97
CA CYS A 35 -5.52 -11.37 -15.05
C CYS A 35 -4.82 -11.41 -16.41
N LEU A 36 -3.96 -10.44 -16.73
CA LEU A 36 -3.17 -10.45 -17.97
C LEU A 36 -2.15 -11.61 -17.98
N ARG A 37 -1.52 -11.92 -16.85
CA ARG A 37 -0.54 -13.01 -16.68
C ARG A 37 -1.20 -14.38 -16.82
N TYR A 38 -2.40 -14.54 -16.29
CA TYR A 38 -3.13 -15.80 -16.26
C TYR A 38 -4.22 -15.92 -17.35
N GLY A 39 -4.35 -14.92 -18.23
CA GLY A 39 -5.31 -14.96 -19.35
C GLY A 39 -6.77 -14.69 -18.97
N HIS A 40 -7.03 -14.09 -17.81
CA HIS A 40 -8.38 -13.75 -17.31
C HIS A 40 -8.84 -12.35 -17.72
N GLY A 41 -8.49 -11.88 -18.92
CA GLY A 41 -8.87 -10.55 -19.40
C GLY A 41 -10.39 -10.31 -19.47
N ALA A 42 -11.17 -11.33 -19.79
CA ALA A 42 -12.63 -11.26 -19.79
C ALA A 42 -13.21 -11.07 -18.38
N PHE A 43 -12.64 -11.74 -17.37
CA PHE A 43 -13.03 -11.55 -15.97
C PHE A 43 -12.73 -10.12 -15.51
N TRP A 44 -11.55 -9.60 -15.86
CA TRP A 44 -11.24 -8.20 -15.62
C TRP A 44 -12.26 -7.29 -16.29
N ALA A 45 -12.55 -7.44 -17.58
CA ALA A 45 -13.48 -6.55 -18.29
C ALA A 45 -14.91 -6.59 -17.74
N ALA A 46 -15.39 -7.76 -17.29
CA ALA A 46 -16.76 -7.94 -16.79
C ALA A 46 -17.06 -7.15 -15.51
N GLY A 47 -16.07 -6.98 -14.63
CA GLY A 47 -16.25 -6.29 -13.34
C GLY A 47 -17.18 -7.02 -12.37
N MET A 48 -17.64 -6.30 -11.34
CA MET A 48 -18.52 -6.85 -10.31
C MET A 48 -19.94 -7.08 -10.86
N PRO A 49 -20.53 -8.27 -10.67
CA PRO A 49 -21.89 -8.57 -11.12
C PRO A 49 -22.94 -7.94 -10.18
N TRP A 50 -23.03 -6.61 -10.17
CA TRP A 50 -23.90 -5.84 -9.27
C TRP A 50 -25.35 -6.31 -9.21
N PRO A 51 -26.03 -6.69 -10.32
CA PRO A 51 -27.39 -7.19 -10.24
C PRO A 51 -27.53 -8.46 -9.40
N VAL A 52 -26.55 -9.38 -9.52
CA VAL A 52 -26.53 -10.64 -8.76
C VAL A 52 -26.24 -10.36 -7.29
N VAL A 53 -25.26 -9.49 -7.02
CA VAL A 53 -24.91 -9.06 -5.66
C VAL A 53 -26.09 -8.40 -4.97
N ASN A 54 -26.74 -7.45 -5.64
CA ASN A 54 -27.86 -6.71 -5.09
C ASN A 54 -29.04 -7.62 -4.77
N LYS A 55 -29.30 -8.64 -5.61
CA LYS A 55 -30.36 -9.63 -5.36
C LYS A 55 -30.08 -10.50 -4.12
N ALA A 56 -28.80 -10.71 -3.78
CA ALA A 56 -28.38 -11.47 -2.61
C ALA A 56 -28.35 -10.62 -1.32
N ILE A 57 -28.56 -9.31 -1.38
CA ILE A 57 -28.61 -8.44 -0.21
C ILE A 57 -30.07 -8.22 0.17
N THR A 58 -30.44 -8.52 1.42
CA THR A 58 -31.83 -8.53 1.88
C THR A 58 -32.01 -7.80 3.21
N GLY A 59 -33.26 -7.41 3.50
CA GLY A 59 -33.64 -6.77 4.77
C GLY A 59 -33.09 -5.36 4.97
N ALA A 60 -33.49 -4.73 6.08
CA ALA A 60 -32.97 -3.43 6.48
C ALA A 60 -31.52 -3.50 7.00
N GLY A 61 -31.06 -4.70 7.40
CA GLY A 61 -29.69 -4.95 7.85
C GLY A 61 -28.66 -5.09 6.72
N PHE A 62 -29.11 -5.11 5.46
CA PHE A 62 -28.30 -5.43 4.29
C PHE A 62 -27.60 -6.80 4.41
N ASP A 63 -28.32 -7.82 4.87
CA ASP A 63 -27.78 -9.16 5.06
C ASP A 63 -27.49 -9.84 3.72
N TYR A 64 -26.29 -10.38 3.55
CA TYR A 64 -25.90 -11.13 2.36
C TYR A 64 -26.32 -12.60 2.50
N VAL A 65 -27.36 -12.98 1.77
CA VAL A 65 -27.98 -14.31 1.82
C VAL A 65 -27.98 -14.92 0.42
N VAL A 66 -27.48 -16.15 0.31
CA VAL A 66 -27.45 -16.93 -0.93
C VAL A 66 -28.23 -18.23 -0.76
N SER A 67 -28.65 -18.85 -1.86
CA SER A 67 -29.32 -20.16 -1.83
C SER A 67 -28.36 -21.30 -1.47
N ASP A 68 -28.88 -22.36 -0.85
CA ASP A 68 -28.11 -23.59 -0.55
C ASP A 68 -27.45 -24.20 -1.80
N ALA A 69 -28.11 -24.12 -2.95
CA ALA A 69 -27.52 -24.55 -4.23
C ALA A 69 -26.25 -23.77 -4.61
N CYS A 70 -26.19 -22.48 -4.27
CA CYS A 70 -25.02 -21.63 -4.50
C CYS A 70 -23.88 -22.02 -3.54
N VAL A 71 -24.21 -22.28 -2.28
CA VAL A 71 -23.26 -22.79 -1.26
C VAL A 71 -22.68 -24.12 -1.72
N ALA A 72 -23.52 -25.09 -2.06
CA ALA A 72 -23.09 -26.40 -2.56
C ALA A 72 -22.23 -26.31 -3.83
N GLN A 73 -22.58 -25.41 -4.76
CA GLN A 73 -21.78 -25.19 -5.98
C GLN A 73 -20.42 -24.58 -5.68
N TRP A 74 -20.33 -23.65 -4.73
CA TRP A 74 -19.05 -23.09 -4.28
C TRP A 74 -18.14 -24.16 -3.69
N GLU A 75 -18.67 -24.94 -2.76
CA GLU A 75 -17.92 -25.99 -2.06
C GLU A 75 -17.45 -27.07 -3.04
N ALA A 76 -18.32 -27.52 -3.95
CA ALA A 76 -17.96 -28.49 -4.97
C ALA A 76 -16.87 -28.00 -5.95
N ARG A 77 -16.86 -26.69 -6.27
CA ARG A 77 -15.90 -26.12 -7.23
C ARG A 77 -14.55 -25.77 -6.61
N THR A 78 -14.55 -25.37 -5.34
CA THR A 78 -13.36 -24.82 -4.67
C THR A 78 -12.73 -25.80 -3.70
N ASN A 79 -13.50 -26.80 -3.24
CA ASN A 79 -13.13 -27.66 -2.12
C ASN A 79 -12.79 -26.87 -0.85
N LEU A 80 -13.46 -25.72 -0.68
CA LEU A 80 -13.42 -24.86 0.50
C LEU A 80 -14.86 -24.70 1.01
N ALA A 81 -15.01 -24.58 2.32
CA ALA A 81 -16.31 -24.28 2.92
C ALA A 81 -16.80 -22.90 2.47
N TRP A 82 -18.12 -22.70 2.49
CA TRP A 82 -18.70 -21.38 2.19
C TRP A 82 -18.29 -20.32 3.20
N ARG A 83 -18.27 -20.68 4.48
CA ARG A 83 -17.74 -19.84 5.55
C ARG A 83 -16.31 -20.29 5.80
N ASN A 84 -15.37 -19.35 5.77
CA ASN A 84 -13.96 -19.65 6.01
C ASN A 84 -13.67 -20.12 7.45
N GLU A 85 -14.61 -19.94 8.39
CA GLU A 85 -14.56 -20.50 9.75
C GLU A 85 -14.74 -22.02 9.77
N ASP A 86 -15.41 -22.59 8.76
CA ASP A 86 -15.68 -24.02 8.66
C ASP A 86 -14.58 -24.79 7.89
N ASP A 87 -13.59 -24.07 7.33
CA ASP A 87 -12.45 -24.72 6.66
C ASP A 87 -11.51 -25.42 7.67
N PRO A 88 -10.77 -26.47 7.27
CA PRO A 88 -9.86 -27.21 8.16
C PRO A 88 -8.80 -26.31 8.83
N ASP A 89 -8.46 -26.58 10.10
CA ASP A 89 -7.45 -25.84 10.87
C ASP A 89 -6.01 -25.99 10.37
N THR A 90 -5.80 -26.83 9.36
CA THR A 90 -4.52 -27.03 8.70
C THR A 90 -4.59 -26.64 7.22
N LYS A 91 -3.44 -26.22 6.70
CA LYS A 91 -3.21 -25.89 5.30
C LYS A 91 -2.15 -26.81 4.73
N GLN A 92 -2.41 -27.38 3.56
CA GLN A 92 -1.40 -28.08 2.77
C GLN A 92 -0.50 -27.07 2.06
N ILE A 93 0.82 -27.16 2.29
CA ILE A 93 1.83 -26.38 1.59
C ILE A 93 2.89 -27.29 0.97
N ARG A 94 3.40 -26.92 -0.20
CA ARG A 94 4.50 -27.66 -0.83
C ARG A 94 5.82 -27.30 -0.17
N CYS A 95 6.65 -28.29 0.16
CA CYS A 95 8.00 -28.05 0.65
C CYS A 95 8.80 -27.19 -0.35
N PRO A 96 9.49 -26.13 0.09
CA PRO A 96 10.37 -25.34 -0.76
C PRO A 96 11.50 -26.15 -1.41
N SER A 97 11.93 -27.24 -0.78
CA SER A 97 13.13 -28.01 -1.16
C SER A 97 12.86 -29.33 -1.87
N CYS A 98 11.67 -29.93 -1.71
CA CYS A 98 11.31 -31.20 -2.33
C CYS A 98 9.82 -31.22 -2.78
N PRO A 99 9.38 -32.24 -3.52
CA PRO A 99 7.99 -32.32 -4.01
C PRO A 99 6.92 -32.53 -2.93
N THR A 100 7.31 -32.88 -1.69
CA THR A 100 6.40 -33.28 -0.61
C THR A 100 5.43 -32.17 -0.20
N MET A 101 4.16 -32.52 -0.01
CA MET A 101 3.15 -31.66 0.62
C MET A 101 3.21 -31.85 2.14
N VAL A 102 3.16 -30.75 2.87
CA VAL A 102 3.24 -30.71 4.34
C VAL A 102 1.97 -30.07 4.86
N SER A 103 1.31 -30.76 5.79
CA SER A 103 0.17 -30.23 6.53
C SER A 103 0.67 -29.31 7.63
N VAL A 104 0.24 -28.05 7.62
CA VAL A 104 0.71 -27.01 8.55
C VAL A 104 -0.49 -26.36 9.22
N PRO A 105 -0.53 -26.22 10.56
CA PRO A 105 -1.61 -25.49 11.22
C PRO A 105 -1.67 -24.04 10.74
N TRP A 106 -2.86 -23.47 10.61
CA TRP A 106 -2.99 -22.04 10.30
C TRP A 106 -2.34 -21.18 11.36
N THR A 107 -2.55 -21.50 12.63
CA THR A 107 -1.92 -20.80 13.74
C THR A 107 -1.63 -21.80 14.86
N THR A 108 -0.53 -21.60 15.57
CA THR A 108 -0.27 -22.23 16.86
C THR A 108 -0.40 -21.22 18.00
N CYS A 109 -0.78 -19.98 17.68
CA CYS A 109 -1.08 -18.95 18.68
C CYS A 109 -2.47 -19.20 19.29
N GLY A 110 -2.58 -18.98 20.59
CA GLY A 110 -3.85 -19.05 21.32
C GLY A 110 -3.85 -20.09 22.42
N GLN A 111 -4.97 -20.16 23.13
CA GLN A 111 -5.27 -21.18 24.12
C GLN A 111 -6.65 -21.77 23.79
N PRO A 112 -6.94 -22.99 24.24
CA PRO A 112 -8.30 -23.55 24.16
C PRO A 112 -9.34 -22.58 24.74
N ARG A 113 -10.57 -22.59 24.20
CA ARG A 113 -11.66 -21.70 24.64
C ARG A 113 -11.96 -21.81 26.14
N ASP A 114 -11.68 -22.96 26.73
CA ASP A 114 -11.89 -23.31 28.13
C ASP A 114 -10.64 -23.15 29.00
N TYR A 115 -9.57 -22.52 28.50
CA TYR A 115 -8.34 -22.31 29.24
C TYR A 115 -8.55 -21.42 30.49
N LYS A 116 -8.33 -22.00 31.68
CA LYS A 116 -8.42 -21.31 32.99
C LYS A 116 -7.06 -20.98 33.62
N GLY A 117 -5.96 -21.16 32.88
CA GLY A 117 -4.62 -20.96 33.42
C GLY A 117 -4.22 -19.49 33.53
N THR A 118 -3.14 -19.23 34.28
CA THR A 118 -2.60 -17.88 34.52
C THR A 118 -1.47 -17.47 33.58
N LYS A 119 -1.00 -18.39 32.70
CA LYS A 119 0.10 -18.05 31.79
C LYS A 119 -0.39 -17.07 30.72
N PRO A 120 0.34 -15.96 30.47
CA PRO A 120 0.05 -15.08 29.35
C PRO A 120 0.09 -15.88 28.05
N THR A 121 -0.85 -15.62 27.15
CA THR A 121 -0.80 -16.15 25.79
C THR A 121 0.36 -15.50 25.04
N SER A 122 1.27 -16.30 24.50
CA SER A 122 2.24 -15.80 23.52
C SER A 122 1.50 -15.29 22.29
N ILE A 123 1.89 -14.11 21.80
CA ILE A 123 1.40 -13.55 20.53
C ILE A 123 2.18 -14.09 19.32
N ALA A 124 3.24 -14.87 19.59
CA ALA A 124 4.12 -15.50 18.61
C ALA A 124 3.77 -16.99 18.49
N GLY A 125 3.65 -17.46 17.26
CA GLY A 125 3.38 -18.85 16.90
C GLY A 125 4.12 -19.25 15.63
N GLU A 126 3.97 -20.53 15.28
CA GLU A 126 4.77 -21.23 14.28
C GLU A 126 3.91 -21.83 13.14
N GLY A 127 2.62 -21.48 13.11
CA GLY A 127 1.70 -21.83 12.03
C GLY A 127 1.89 -20.98 10.77
N PHE A 128 1.14 -21.30 9.72
CA PHE A 128 1.24 -20.64 8.41
C PHE A 128 0.86 -19.15 8.45
N ALA A 129 -0.10 -18.75 9.27
CA ALA A 129 -0.53 -17.37 9.42
C ALA A 129 0.24 -16.60 10.50
N ASP A 130 1.04 -17.29 11.30
CA ASP A 130 1.81 -16.68 12.39
C ASP A 130 3.07 -15.99 11.87
N GLY A 131 3.62 -15.07 12.68
CA GLY A 131 4.85 -14.35 12.36
C GLY A 131 6.08 -15.22 12.13
N HIS A 132 6.14 -16.40 12.77
CA HIS A 132 7.33 -17.24 12.80
C HIS A 132 7.07 -18.68 12.32
N LEU A 133 6.43 -18.84 11.14
CA LEU A 133 6.26 -20.15 10.51
C LEU A 133 7.54 -21.00 10.62
N SER A 134 7.41 -22.15 11.27
CA SER A 134 8.49 -23.10 11.51
C SER A 134 7.91 -24.51 11.45
N GLN A 135 8.12 -25.20 10.34
CA GLN A 135 7.58 -26.55 10.14
C GLN A 135 8.62 -27.44 9.46
N THR A 136 8.92 -28.60 10.03
CA THR A 136 9.91 -29.51 9.44
C THR A 136 9.27 -30.36 8.34
N CYS A 137 9.86 -30.36 7.15
CA CYS A 137 9.43 -31.26 6.09
C CYS A 137 9.75 -32.72 6.45
N PRO A 138 8.78 -33.65 6.47
CA PRO A 138 9.00 -35.04 6.88
C PRO A 138 9.91 -35.83 5.92
N SER A 139 10.03 -35.38 4.67
CA SER A 139 10.79 -36.08 3.63
C SER A 139 12.25 -35.63 3.50
N CYS A 140 12.55 -34.34 3.61
CA CYS A 140 13.91 -33.80 3.41
C CYS A 140 14.47 -33.08 4.64
N SER A 141 13.72 -33.07 5.75
CA SER A 141 14.08 -32.47 7.04
C SER A 141 14.39 -30.96 7.03
N VAL A 142 14.17 -30.27 5.90
CA VAL A 142 14.30 -28.81 5.83
C VAL A 142 13.19 -28.15 6.62
N THR A 143 13.55 -27.16 7.44
CA THR A 143 12.60 -26.27 8.12
C THR A 143 12.00 -25.29 7.11
N ILE A 144 10.68 -25.35 6.97
CA ILE A 144 9.88 -24.46 6.15
C ILE A 144 9.58 -23.20 6.97
N THR A 145 9.97 -22.07 6.40
CA THR A 145 9.75 -20.72 6.93
C THR A 145 9.08 -19.82 5.89
N HIS A 146 8.52 -18.68 6.31
CA HIS A 146 7.99 -17.68 5.37
C HIS A 146 9.02 -17.23 4.33
N GLU A 147 10.28 -17.03 4.74
CA GLU A 147 11.38 -16.67 3.83
C GLU A 147 11.64 -17.76 2.78
N SER A 148 11.65 -19.03 3.19
CA SER A 148 11.83 -20.15 2.27
C SER A 148 10.68 -20.28 1.26
N VAL A 149 9.43 -20.01 1.70
CA VAL A 149 8.23 -20.04 0.83
C VAL A 149 8.27 -18.89 -0.18
N ARG A 150 8.67 -17.68 0.23
CA ARG A 150 8.83 -16.52 -0.67
C ARG A 150 9.93 -16.75 -1.71
N ALA A 151 11.07 -17.32 -1.30
CA ALA A 151 12.14 -17.71 -2.21
C ALA A 151 11.70 -18.80 -3.19
N ALA A 152 10.93 -19.80 -2.73
CA ALA A 152 10.35 -20.81 -3.60
C ALA A 152 9.33 -20.23 -4.59
N LYS A 153 8.51 -19.26 -4.17
CA LYS A 153 7.63 -18.51 -5.08
C LYS A 153 8.43 -17.84 -6.19
N PHE A 154 9.51 -17.13 -5.84
CA PHE A 154 10.40 -16.51 -6.83
C PHE A 154 10.97 -17.55 -7.80
N ARG A 155 11.51 -18.66 -7.30
CA ARG A 155 12.00 -19.77 -8.13
C ARG A 155 10.94 -20.27 -9.10
N ASN A 156 9.74 -20.55 -8.60
CA ASN A 156 8.65 -21.12 -9.39
C ASN A 156 8.22 -20.16 -10.50
N ASP A 157 8.10 -18.86 -10.21
CA ASP A 157 7.78 -17.85 -11.22
C ASP A 157 8.88 -17.76 -12.30
N VAL A 158 10.17 -17.83 -11.91
CA VAL A 158 11.29 -17.84 -12.87
C VAL A 158 11.28 -19.10 -13.73
N GLN A 159 11.01 -20.27 -13.15
CA GLN A 159 10.89 -21.53 -13.87
C GLN A 159 9.72 -21.50 -14.86
N ALA A 160 8.55 -20.99 -14.46
CA ALA A 160 7.41 -20.78 -15.35
C ALA A 160 7.74 -19.81 -16.49
N ALA A 161 8.45 -18.71 -16.20
CA ALA A 161 8.90 -17.77 -17.23
C ALA A 161 9.86 -18.39 -18.26
N ILE A 162 10.61 -19.42 -17.88
CA ILE A 162 11.48 -20.18 -18.79
C ILE A 162 10.69 -21.23 -19.57
N ALA A 163 9.88 -22.02 -18.88
CA ALA A 163 9.22 -23.20 -19.44
C ALA A 163 8.02 -22.85 -20.33
N SER A 164 7.21 -21.85 -19.95
CA SER A 164 5.95 -21.52 -20.63
C SER A 164 5.87 -20.06 -21.09
N GLY A 165 6.96 -19.30 -20.97
CA GLY A 165 6.97 -17.87 -21.32
C GLY A 165 6.07 -17.02 -20.42
N HIS A 166 5.64 -17.56 -19.26
CA HIS A 166 4.78 -16.85 -18.32
C HIS A 166 5.46 -15.56 -17.83
N ALA A 167 4.76 -14.43 -17.89
CA ALA A 167 5.34 -13.15 -17.49
C ALA A 167 5.58 -13.12 -15.97
N MET A 168 6.79 -12.72 -15.57
CA MET A 168 7.13 -12.48 -14.16
C MET A 168 6.23 -11.36 -13.58
N PRO A 169 5.77 -11.49 -12.32
CA PRO A 169 5.10 -10.42 -11.60
C PRO A 169 5.86 -9.09 -11.71
N GLY A 170 5.16 -7.97 -11.85
CA GLY A 170 5.81 -6.65 -11.92
C GLY A 170 6.31 -6.23 -13.31
N THR A 171 6.47 -7.14 -14.27
CA THR A 171 7.20 -6.85 -15.53
C THR A 171 6.36 -6.41 -16.74
N ILE A 172 5.03 -6.50 -16.67
CA ILE A 172 4.15 -6.22 -17.81
C ILE A 172 3.96 -4.71 -18.06
N LEU A 173 3.64 -3.96 -16.99
CA LEU A 173 3.19 -2.58 -17.12
C LEU A 173 4.36 -1.60 -17.13
N ASP A 174 4.24 -0.58 -17.97
CA ASP A 174 5.13 0.57 -18.02
C ASP A 174 5.27 1.29 -16.67
N LEU A 175 6.36 2.03 -16.44
CA LEU A 175 6.57 2.76 -15.18
C LEU A 175 5.80 4.07 -15.08
N TYR A 176 5.46 4.67 -16.22
CA TYR A 176 4.92 6.04 -16.26
C TYR A 176 3.43 6.03 -16.56
N THR A 177 3.03 5.23 -17.54
CA THR A 177 1.65 5.21 -18.05
C THR A 177 0.77 4.17 -17.38
N GLY A 178 1.37 3.09 -16.90
CA GLY A 178 0.64 1.98 -16.30
C GLY A 178 -0.05 1.08 -17.28
N LEU A 179 0.32 1.22 -18.53
CA LEU A 179 -0.22 0.46 -19.63
C LEU A 179 0.79 -0.60 -20.07
N PRO A 180 0.32 -1.75 -20.57
CA PRO A 180 1.18 -2.60 -21.40
C PRO A 180 1.56 -1.80 -22.65
N LYS A 181 2.84 -1.44 -22.81
CA LYS A 181 3.35 -0.87 -24.08
C LYS A 181 3.85 -2.00 -24.95
N ARG A 182 3.41 -2.06 -26.22
CA ARG A 182 4.01 -2.94 -27.22
C ARG A 182 5.50 -2.60 -27.33
N LEU A 183 6.36 -3.61 -27.26
CA LEU A 183 7.78 -3.41 -27.51
C LEU A 183 7.93 -3.12 -29.01
N GLN A 184 8.35 -1.91 -29.36
CA GLN A 184 8.83 -1.62 -30.70
C GLN A 184 10.19 -2.32 -30.82
N TYR A 185 10.22 -3.44 -31.54
CA TYR A 185 11.47 -3.99 -32.03
C TYR A 185 11.76 -3.18 -33.29
N ASP A 186 12.72 -2.26 -33.23
CA ASP A 186 13.16 -1.57 -34.45
C ASP A 186 13.65 -2.64 -35.43
N SER A 187 12.88 -2.88 -36.48
CA SER A 187 13.11 -3.95 -37.44
C SER A 187 14.29 -3.68 -38.39
N ASP A 188 14.94 -2.52 -38.30
CA ASP A 188 15.92 -2.08 -39.32
C ASP A 188 17.32 -1.72 -38.81
N ASN A 189 17.71 -2.09 -37.59
CA ASN A 189 19.13 -1.95 -37.18
C ASN A 189 19.59 -3.08 -36.23
N SER A 190 19.78 -4.26 -36.82
CA SER A 190 20.12 -5.53 -36.18
C SER A 190 21.53 -5.63 -35.56
N LYS A 191 22.20 -4.51 -35.27
CA LYS A 191 23.52 -4.50 -34.61
C LYS A 191 23.59 -3.75 -33.27
N SER A 192 22.52 -3.05 -32.85
CA SER A 192 22.56 -2.19 -31.65
C SER A 192 21.32 -2.24 -30.72
N ALA A 193 20.25 -2.94 -31.08
CA ALA A 193 19.03 -2.99 -30.26
C ALA A 193 19.22 -3.88 -29.01
N GLY A 194 19.82 -3.31 -27.96
CA GLY A 194 19.95 -3.96 -26.65
C GLY A 194 18.59 -4.32 -26.03
N CYS A 195 18.59 -5.20 -25.03
CA CYS A 195 17.38 -5.52 -24.25
C CYS A 195 16.67 -4.23 -23.79
N PRO A 196 15.38 -4.03 -24.11
CA PRO A 196 14.60 -2.95 -23.51
C PRO A 196 14.63 -3.05 -21.99
N ASP A 197 14.75 -1.92 -21.30
CA ASP A 197 14.84 -1.87 -19.83
C ASP A 197 13.68 -2.56 -19.12
N ARG A 198 12.49 -2.61 -19.75
CA ARG A 198 11.32 -3.33 -19.24
C ARG A 198 11.50 -4.85 -19.21
N LEU A 199 12.24 -5.41 -20.15
CA LEU A 199 12.50 -6.85 -20.21
C LEU A 199 13.70 -7.27 -19.34
N PHE A 200 14.52 -6.32 -18.91
CA PHE A 200 15.70 -6.59 -18.12
C PHE A 200 15.41 -7.41 -16.83
N PRO A 201 14.38 -7.10 -16.02
CA PRO A 201 14.12 -7.85 -14.78
C PRO A 201 13.85 -9.33 -15.03
N ALA A 202 13.03 -9.64 -16.04
CA ALA A 202 12.74 -11.02 -16.41
C ALA A 202 14.00 -11.74 -16.91
N ARG A 203 14.86 -11.07 -17.69
CA ARG A 203 16.14 -11.66 -18.13
C ARG A 203 17.10 -11.88 -16.97
N LEU A 204 17.20 -10.92 -16.05
CA LEU A 204 18.02 -11.01 -14.85
C LEU A 204 17.58 -12.20 -13.99
N ALA A 205 16.29 -12.36 -13.76
CA ALA A 205 15.77 -13.48 -13.00
C ALA A 205 16.10 -14.83 -13.66
N ARG A 206 15.88 -14.92 -14.98
CA ARG A 206 16.10 -16.16 -15.76
C ARG A 206 17.56 -16.55 -15.91
N ARG A 207 18.45 -15.59 -16.20
CA ARG A 207 19.87 -15.85 -16.55
C ARG A 207 20.83 -15.60 -15.40
N GLY A 208 20.50 -14.66 -14.52
CA GLY A 208 21.40 -14.21 -13.44
C GLY A 208 21.10 -14.82 -12.08
N LEU A 209 19.82 -15.09 -11.77
CA LEU A 209 19.42 -15.44 -10.39
C LEU A 209 19.00 -16.89 -10.18
N LEU A 210 18.50 -17.58 -11.22
CA LEU A 210 17.90 -18.91 -11.07
C LEU A 210 18.82 -19.94 -10.41
N VAL A 211 20.08 -20.01 -10.83
CA VAL A 211 21.03 -21.02 -10.33
C VAL A 211 21.25 -20.85 -8.82
N GLU A 212 21.44 -19.61 -8.37
CA GLU A 212 21.65 -19.31 -6.95
C GLU A 212 20.39 -19.60 -6.12
N VAL A 213 19.21 -19.22 -6.64
CA VAL A 213 17.93 -19.48 -5.99
C VAL A 213 17.68 -20.99 -5.83
N VAL A 214 17.97 -21.78 -6.88
CA VAL A 214 17.83 -23.24 -6.82
C VAL A 214 18.81 -23.83 -5.82
N LYS A 215 20.06 -23.33 -5.78
CA LYS A 215 21.10 -23.80 -4.87
C LYS A 215 20.74 -23.54 -3.40
N MET A 216 20.26 -22.34 -3.06
CA MET A 216 19.91 -21.98 -1.67
C MET A 216 18.72 -22.77 -1.12
N LEU A 217 17.84 -23.26 -2.00
CA LEU A 217 16.67 -24.06 -1.62
C LEU A 217 16.99 -25.55 -1.48
N ARG A 218 18.23 -26.01 -1.71
CA ARG A 218 18.61 -27.41 -1.50
C ARG A 218 18.78 -27.73 -0.01
N PRO A 219 18.41 -28.94 0.44
CA PRO A 219 18.73 -29.39 1.80
C PRO A 219 20.23 -29.25 2.10
N GLY A 220 20.58 -28.76 3.29
CA GLY A 220 21.98 -28.55 3.71
C GLY A 220 22.68 -27.32 3.11
N SER A 221 21.95 -26.42 2.44
CA SER A 221 22.50 -25.13 1.99
C SER A 221 23.07 -24.33 3.17
N LYS A 222 24.27 -23.75 2.99
CA LYS A 222 24.90 -22.85 3.97
C LYS A 222 24.21 -21.49 4.06
N VAL A 223 23.50 -21.09 3.00
CA VAL A 223 22.77 -19.83 2.92
C VAL A 223 21.30 -20.12 3.18
N ALA A 224 20.72 -19.46 4.17
CA ALA A 224 19.31 -19.56 4.47
C ALA A 224 18.48 -19.01 3.29
N PRO A 225 17.48 -19.76 2.79
CA PRO A 225 16.66 -19.31 1.67
C PRO A 225 15.77 -18.14 2.09
N GLY A 226 15.79 -17.06 1.32
CA GLY A 226 14.98 -15.88 1.59
C GLY A 226 15.16 -14.79 0.54
N MET A 227 14.22 -13.84 0.48
CA MET A 227 14.28 -12.76 -0.50
C MET A 227 15.41 -11.77 -0.23
N MET A 228 15.85 -11.68 1.03
CA MET A 228 17.07 -10.98 1.40
C MET A 228 18.29 -11.59 0.68
N ALA A 229 18.57 -12.87 0.85
CA ALA A 229 19.71 -13.52 0.18
C ALA A 229 19.69 -13.34 -1.36
N ILE A 230 18.51 -13.40 -1.98
CA ILE A 230 18.33 -13.15 -3.41
C ILE A 230 18.67 -11.69 -3.76
N ARG A 231 18.20 -10.72 -2.95
CA ARG A 231 18.52 -9.30 -3.10
C ARG A 231 20.02 -9.05 -2.97
N ASP A 232 20.68 -9.61 -1.96
CA ASP A 232 22.12 -9.45 -1.69
C ASP A 232 22.92 -9.91 -2.90
N HIS A 233 22.63 -11.12 -3.38
CA HIS A 233 23.27 -11.67 -4.57
C HIS A 233 23.02 -10.80 -5.81
N MET A 234 21.79 -10.30 -5.97
CA MET A 234 21.44 -9.42 -7.08
C MET A 234 22.20 -8.09 -7.03
N GLU A 235 22.29 -7.46 -5.86
CA GLU A 235 23.01 -6.21 -5.65
C GLU A 235 24.51 -6.39 -5.84
N GLU A 236 25.09 -7.42 -5.22
CA GLU A 236 26.53 -7.71 -5.33
C GLU A 236 26.96 -7.99 -6.77
N LYS A 237 26.17 -8.77 -7.52
CA LYS A 237 26.58 -9.28 -8.83
C LYS A 237 26.07 -8.49 -10.03
N PHE A 238 24.97 -7.73 -9.91
CA PHE A 238 24.30 -7.13 -11.07
C PHE A 238 23.90 -5.66 -10.91
N THR A 239 23.24 -5.27 -9.81
CA THR A 239 22.60 -3.94 -9.70
C THR A 239 23.35 -2.93 -8.83
N GLY A 240 24.34 -3.40 -8.07
CA GLY A 240 25.15 -2.59 -7.16
C GLY A 240 26.20 -1.75 -7.87
N LYS A 241 26.70 -0.72 -7.16
CA LYS A 241 27.73 0.21 -7.67
C LYS A 241 29.01 -0.48 -8.14
N PHE A 242 29.36 -1.59 -7.49
CA PHE A 242 30.59 -2.35 -7.72
C PHE A 242 30.36 -3.70 -8.41
N ALA A 243 29.15 -3.95 -8.92
CA ALA A 243 28.82 -5.17 -9.63
C ALA A 243 29.70 -5.34 -10.89
N ASP A 244 30.11 -6.58 -11.19
CA ASP A 244 30.90 -6.86 -12.39
C ASP A 244 30.03 -6.65 -13.64
N SER A 245 30.40 -5.62 -14.41
CA SER A 245 29.85 -5.29 -15.73
C SER A 245 29.72 -6.50 -16.68
N LYS A 246 30.59 -7.51 -16.57
CA LYS A 246 30.54 -8.73 -17.40
C LYS A 246 29.27 -9.55 -17.14
N ASN A 247 28.76 -9.55 -15.91
CA ASN A 247 27.50 -10.23 -15.58
C ASN A 247 26.32 -9.56 -16.28
N LEU A 248 26.31 -8.23 -16.34
CA LEU A 248 25.30 -7.47 -17.06
C LEU A 248 25.36 -7.70 -18.57
N ARG A 249 26.56 -7.87 -19.15
CA ARG A 249 26.72 -8.22 -20.57
C ARG A 249 25.94 -9.48 -20.94
N GLU A 250 26.05 -10.52 -20.12
CA GLU A 250 25.39 -11.81 -20.35
C GLU A 250 23.86 -11.71 -20.20
N VAL A 251 23.41 -11.03 -19.15
CA VAL A 251 21.97 -10.80 -18.89
C VAL A 251 21.33 -9.93 -19.98
N MET A 252 22.03 -8.89 -20.44
CA MET A 252 21.54 -7.96 -21.45
C MET A 252 21.69 -8.46 -22.89
N ASN A 253 22.41 -9.57 -23.10
CA ASN A 253 22.72 -10.14 -24.41
C ASN A 253 23.44 -9.15 -25.34
N ARG A 254 24.41 -8.40 -24.79
CA ARG A 254 25.15 -7.32 -25.46
C ARG A 254 26.60 -7.76 -25.78
N HIS A 255 26.77 -8.93 -26.37
CA HIS A 255 28.09 -9.53 -26.62
C HIS A 255 28.95 -8.77 -27.64
N SER A 256 28.35 -7.89 -28.45
CA SER A 256 29.01 -7.04 -29.43
C SER A 256 29.75 -5.83 -28.84
N HIS A 257 29.45 -5.43 -27.60
CA HIS A 257 30.08 -4.29 -26.94
C HIS A 257 31.39 -4.69 -26.25
N LYS A 258 32.49 -3.98 -26.56
CA LYS A 258 33.84 -4.30 -26.06
C LYS A 258 34.25 -3.50 -24.82
N LYS A 259 33.61 -2.35 -24.52
CA LYS A 259 34.01 -1.47 -23.40
C LYS A 259 33.17 -1.75 -22.16
N VAL A 260 33.84 -1.88 -21.01
CA VAL A 260 33.23 -2.08 -19.68
C VAL A 260 32.19 -1.01 -19.33
N MET A 261 32.42 0.23 -19.78
CA MET A 261 31.53 1.38 -19.55
C MET A 261 30.18 1.27 -20.26
N ASP A 262 30.04 0.39 -21.26
CA ASP A 262 28.81 0.19 -22.04
C ASP A 262 27.76 -0.66 -21.30
N PHE A 263 28.14 -1.28 -20.17
CA PHE A 263 27.32 -2.22 -19.40
C PHE A 263 26.85 -1.63 -18.08
N ARG A 264 26.11 -0.52 -18.14
CA ARG A 264 25.39 0.04 -16.98
C ARG A 264 23.89 -0.13 -17.14
N LEU A 265 23.25 -0.57 -16.08
CA LEU A 265 21.80 -0.62 -16.01
C LEU A 265 21.24 0.80 -15.91
N SER A 266 20.29 1.14 -16.77
CA SER A 266 19.64 2.45 -16.74
C SER A 266 18.88 2.67 -15.41
N LEU A 267 18.46 3.91 -15.15
CA LEU A 267 17.58 4.19 -14.02
C LEU A 267 16.25 3.43 -14.13
N ASP A 268 15.71 3.31 -15.35
CA ASP A 268 14.44 2.64 -15.59
C ASP A 268 14.57 1.12 -15.49
N GLY A 269 15.66 0.53 -15.98
CA GLY A 269 15.95 -0.89 -15.78
C GLY A 269 16.07 -1.24 -14.30
N ARG A 270 16.69 -0.37 -13.50
CA ARG A 270 16.75 -0.51 -12.04
C ARG A 270 15.36 -0.38 -11.38
N ARG A 271 14.56 0.62 -11.79
CA ARG A 271 13.18 0.82 -11.28
C ARG A 271 12.27 -0.37 -11.62
N GLN A 272 12.34 -0.88 -12.84
CA GLN A 272 11.61 -2.07 -13.27
C GLN A 272 12.04 -3.32 -12.49
N THR A 273 13.34 -3.45 -12.20
CA THR A 273 13.85 -4.57 -11.39
C THR A 273 13.29 -4.53 -9.98
N ARG A 274 13.32 -3.34 -9.35
CA ARG A 274 12.71 -3.12 -8.04
C ARG A 274 11.21 -3.42 -8.04
N LYS A 275 10.49 -3.01 -9.09
CA LYS A 275 9.05 -3.27 -9.28
C LYS A 275 8.71 -4.77 -9.39
N MET A 276 9.58 -5.57 -10.00
CA MET A 276 9.45 -7.04 -10.02
C MET A 276 9.75 -7.63 -8.64
N MET A 277 10.85 -7.21 -8.00
CA MET A 277 11.27 -7.74 -6.70
C MET A 277 10.26 -7.45 -5.58
N SER A 278 9.56 -6.32 -5.63
CA SER A 278 8.54 -5.95 -4.64
C SER A 278 7.39 -6.95 -4.53
N ARG A 279 7.19 -7.80 -5.55
CA ARG A 279 6.16 -8.84 -5.58
C ARG A 279 6.47 -10.06 -4.71
N TYR A 280 7.64 -10.07 -4.10
CA TYR A 280 8.16 -11.20 -3.32
C TYR A 280 8.60 -10.84 -1.90
N TRP A 281 8.88 -9.55 -1.62
CA TRP A 281 9.50 -9.11 -0.36
C TRP A 281 8.82 -9.63 0.90
N GLU A 282 7.51 -9.47 0.99
CA GLU A 282 6.71 -9.88 2.16
C GLU A 282 5.48 -10.68 1.72
N ASN A 283 5.54 -11.28 0.52
CA ASN A 283 4.39 -11.88 -0.14
C ASN A 283 4.66 -13.34 -0.50
N SER A 284 4.03 -14.23 0.26
CA SER A 284 4.07 -15.69 0.07
C SER A 284 2.91 -16.20 -0.80
N SER A 285 1.96 -15.33 -1.18
CA SER A 285 0.77 -15.69 -1.96
C SER A 285 1.10 -15.86 -3.45
N PRO A 286 0.28 -16.56 -4.25
CA PRO A 286 0.50 -16.69 -5.69
C PRO A 286 0.27 -15.38 -6.48
N PHE A 287 -0.34 -14.38 -5.84
CA PHE A 287 -0.65 -13.10 -6.45
C PHE A 287 0.53 -12.14 -6.38
N ALA A 288 0.55 -11.11 -7.23
CA ALA A 288 1.60 -10.11 -7.22
C ALA A 288 1.47 -9.11 -6.05
N ILE A 289 0.35 -9.15 -5.31
CA ILE A 289 0.09 -8.34 -4.12
C ILE A 289 -0.03 -9.21 -2.88
N ASP A 290 0.32 -8.63 -1.73
CA ASP A 290 0.03 -9.17 -0.41
C ASP A 290 -1.47 -9.01 -0.11
N LEU A 291 -2.27 -10.00 -0.52
CA LEU A 291 -3.71 -9.99 -0.32
C LEU A 291 -4.09 -9.93 1.17
N VAL A 292 -3.30 -10.52 2.08
CA VAL A 292 -3.61 -10.50 3.51
C VAL A 292 -3.59 -9.05 4.01
N GLY A 293 -2.51 -8.33 3.71
CA GLY A 293 -2.43 -6.90 4.00
C GLY A 293 -3.56 -6.09 3.37
N CYS A 294 -3.89 -6.35 2.10
CA CYS A 294 -5.00 -5.66 1.41
C CYS A 294 -6.34 -5.88 2.11
N VAL A 295 -6.68 -7.13 2.43
CA VAL A 295 -7.94 -7.49 3.09
C VAL A 295 -8.04 -6.81 4.44
N MET A 296 -6.97 -6.81 5.25
CA MET A 296 -6.99 -6.18 6.56
C MET A 296 -7.16 -4.66 6.47
N ARG A 297 -6.42 -3.98 5.58
CA ARG A 297 -6.59 -2.54 5.35
C ARG A 297 -7.99 -2.22 4.84
N GLN A 298 -8.51 -3.01 3.91
CA GLN A 298 -9.88 -2.86 3.41
C GLN A 298 -10.94 -3.10 4.50
N GLY A 299 -10.71 -4.03 5.42
CA GLY A 299 -11.53 -4.25 6.61
C GLY A 299 -11.63 -2.99 7.46
N THR A 300 -10.49 -2.33 7.74
CA THR A 300 -10.50 -1.06 8.48
C THR A 300 -11.29 0.05 7.79
N PHE A 301 -11.23 0.12 6.45
CA PHE A 301 -12.05 1.05 5.68
C PHE A 301 -13.54 0.73 5.81
N THR A 302 -13.91 -0.53 5.63
CA THR A 302 -15.31 -0.99 5.66
C THR A 302 -15.94 -0.73 7.02
N GLU A 303 -15.20 -0.98 8.11
CA GLU A 303 -15.64 -0.69 9.47
C GLU A 303 -15.91 0.82 9.67
N LYS A 304 -15.02 1.68 9.18
CA LYS A 304 -15.24 3.15 9.22
C LYS A 304 -16.49 3.55 8.44
N MET A 305 -16.70 2.99 7.24
CA MET A 305 -17.89 3.29 6.44
C MET A 305 -19.17 2.79 7.11
N ARG A 306 -19.14 1.62 7.76
CA ARG A 306 -20.26 1.09 8.55
C ARG A 306 -20.60 2.03 9.71
N LYS A 307 -19.61 2.48 10.47
CA LYS A 307 -19.80 3.41 11.59
C LYS A 307 -20.35 4.76 11.19
N LEU A 308 -19.98 5.27 10.00
CA LEU A 308 -20.59 6.48 9.43
C LEU A 308 -22.08 6.30 9.11
N ASN A 309 -22.48 5.06 8.80
CA ASN A 309 -23.86 4.62 8.64
C ASN A 309 -24.70 5.41 7.60
N TRP A 310 -24.05 5.92 6.55
CA TRP A 310 -24.69 6.77 5.53
C TRP A 310 -25.84 6.11 4.77
N LEU A 311 -25.83 4.78 4.65
CA LEU A 311 -26.88 4.04 3.94
C LEU A 311 -28.26 4.20 4.58
N HIS A 312 -28.31 4.52 5.88
CA HIS A 312 -29.55 4.71 6.61
C HIS A 312 -29.96 6.19 6.73
N PHE A 313 -29.24 7.11 6.10
CA PHE A 313 -29.61 8.53 6.13
C PHE A 313 -30.78 8.77 5.16
N PRO A 314 -31.81 9.56 5.54
CA PRO A 314 -32.88 9.96 4.62
C PRO A 314 -32.34 10.67 3.36
N THR A 315 -31.19 11.34 3.49
CA THR A 315 -30.50 12.09 2.43
C THR A 315 -29.38 11.30 1.75
N ALA A 316 -29.34 9.96 1.89
CA ALA A 316 -28.28 9.13 1.33
C ALA A 316 -28.04 9.36 -0.18
N ARG A 317 -29.10 9.57 -0.97
CA ARG A 317 -28.98 9.85 -2.41
C ARG A 317 -28.35 11.22 -2.72
N ASP A 318 -28.70 12.24 -1.95
CA ASP A 318 -28.10 13.57 -2.10
C ASP A 318 -26.62 13.53 -1.70
N LEU A 319 -26.32 12.83 -0.60
CA LEU A 319 -24.94 12.59 -0.16
C LEU A 319 -24.11 11.87 -1.23
N MET A 320 -24.66 10.85 -1.89
CA MET A 320 -23.99 10.16 -3.00
C MET A 320 -23.75 11.08 -4.20
N THR A 321 -24.70 11.98 -4.50
CA THR A 321 -24.56 12.97 -5.57
C THR A 321 -23.39 13.94 -5.29
N ASP A 322 -23.34 14.47 -4.06
CA ASP A 322 -22.25 15.35 -3.60
C ASP A 322 -20.90 14.64 -3.63
N LEU A 323 -20.87 13.38 -3.18
CA LEU A 323 -19.69 12.53 -3.14
C LEU A 323 -19.16 12.25 -4.56
N LEU A 324 -20.02 11.94 -5.53
CA LEU A 324 -19.63 11.72 -6.93
C LEU A 324 -19.06 12.99 -7.57
N LYS A 325 -19.66 14.16 -7.29
CA LYS A 325 -19.12 15.46 -7.72
C LYS A 325 -17.71 15.69 -7.14
N LYS A 326 -17.53 15.40 -5.85
CA LYS A 326 -16.24 15.54 -5.18
C LYS A 326 -15.20 14.54 -5.71
N TYR A 327 -15.61 13.32 -6.04
CA TYR A 327 -14.74 12.30 -6.67
C TYR A 327 -14.25 12.73 -8.06
N ALA A 328 -15.13 13.25 -8.93
CA ALA A 328 -14.73 13.76 -10.23
C ALA A 328 -13.69 14.89 -10.11
N ARG A 329 -13.90 15.82 -9.18
CA ARG A 329 -12.94 16.89 -8.85
C ARG A 329 -11.64 16.36 -8.27
N PHE A 330 -11.69 15.33 -7.44
CA PHE A 330 -10.50 14.67 -6.91
C PHE A 330 -9.64 14.07 -8.02
N VAL A 331 -10.25 13.45 -9.04
CA VAL A 331 -9.53 12.89 -10.20
C VAL A 331 -8.84 14.00 -11.01
N GLU A 332 -9.41 15.20 -11.09
CA GLU A 332 -8.71 16.35 -11.66
C GLU A 332 -7.49 16.77 -10.83
N ILE A 333 -7.57 16.71 -9.50
CA ILE A 333 -6.42 16.96 -8.62
C ILE A 333 -5.36 15.87 -8.79
N VAL A 334 -5.74 14.61 -9.00
CA VAL A 334 -4.81 13.53 -9.36
C VAL A 334 -4.09 13.87 -10.68
N ALA A 335 -4.80 14.39 -11.67
CA ALA A 335 -4.19 14.86 -12.92
C ALA A 335 -3.15 15.97 -12.66
N ILE A 336 -3.47 16.96 -11.82
CA ILE A 336 -2.52 18.03 -11.43
C ILE A 336 -1.30 17.46 -10.69
N ALA A 337 -1.53 16.50 -9.78
CA ALA A 337 -0.45 15.83 -9.05
C ALA A 337 0.50 15.11 -10.02
N SER A 338 -0.05 14.48 -11.08
CA SER A 338 0.75 13.74 -12.07
C SER A 338 1.75 14.61 -12.84
N THR A 339 1.42 15.89 -13.06
CA THR A 339 2.30 16.85 -13.75
C THR A 339 3.20 17.62 -12.78
N THR A 340 2.95 17.54 -11.47
CA THR A 340 3.70 18.28 -10.45
C THR A 340 4.66 17.35 -9.72
N LYS A 341 5.97 17.56 -9.90
CA LYS A 341 6.99 16.79 -9.18
C LYS A 341 6.71 16.85 -7.67
N SER A 342 6.83 15.71 -7.00
CA SER A 342 6.69 15.53 -5.54
C SER A 342 5.30 15.74 -4.92
N LYS A 343 4.22 15.82 -5.72
CA LYS A 343 2.85 15.94 -5.20
C LYS A 343 2.03 14.66 -5.39
N VAL A 344 1.09 14.48 -4.47
CA VAL A 344 0.22 13.32 -4.34
C VAL A 344 -1.14 13.80 -3.86
N ALA A 345 -2.21 13.39 -4.54
CA ALA A 345 -3.58 13.58 -4.08
C ALA A 345 -4.00 12.42 -3.18
N VAL A 346 -4.66 12.70 -2.05
CA VAL A 346 -5.17 11.67 -1.12
C VAL A 346 -6.65 11.86 -0.83
N PRO A 347 -7.45 10.79 -0.82
CA PRO A 347 -8.90 10.90 -0.71
C PRO A 347 -9.36 11.11 0.74
N THR A 348 -10.49 11.80 0.92
CA THR A 348 -11.34 11.65 2.12
C THR A 348 -12.20 10.38 2.01
N LEU A 349 -12.79 9.90 3.11
CA LEU A 349 -13.57 8.64 3.15
C LEU A 349 -14.71 8.59 2.10
N ASP A 350 -15.42 9.69 1.88
CA ASP A 350 -16.43 9.85 0.82
C ASP A 350 -15.81 9.67 -0.59
N VAL A 351 -14.74 10.39 -0.90
CA VAL A 351 -14.05 10.29 -2.19
C VAL A 351 -13.52 8.88 -2.42
N ASP A 352 -12.95 8.28 -1.37
CA ASP A 352 -12.37 6.95 -1.40
C ASP A 352 -13.47 5.88 -1.60
N LEU A 353 -14.65 6.05 -1.01
CA LEU A 353 -15.80 5.18 -1.27
C LEU A 353 -16.20 5.21 -2.75
N ALA A 354 -16.33 6.39 -3.37
CA ALA A 354 -16.60 6.47 -4.81
C ALA A 354 -15.49 5.84 -5.64
N TRP A 355 -14.24 6.10 -5.26
CA TRP A 355 -13.09 5.56 -5.97
C TRP A 355 -13.12 4.02 -5.92
N HIS A 356 -13.20 3.43 -4.73
CA HIS A 356 -13.33 1.98 -4.52
C HIS A 356 -14.51 1.36 -5.26
N THR A 357 -15.62 2.09 -5.36
CA THR A 357 -16.83 1.63 -6.08
C THR A 357 -16.62 1.66 -7.59
N HIS A 358 -16.05 2.73 -8.14
CA HIS A 358 -15.71 2.80 -9.56
C HIS A 358 -14.69 1.72 -9.93
N GLN A 359 -13.79 1.37 -9.01
CA GLN A 359 -12.82 0.30 -9.23
C GLN A 359 -13.45 -1.11 -9.34
N LEU A 360 -14.70 -1.29 -8.94
CA LEU A 360 -15.42 -2.54 -9.18
C LEU A 360 -15.96 -2.66 -10.61
N SER A 361 -15.81 -1.60 -11.42
CA SER A 361 -16.09 -1.56 -12.87
C SER A 361 -14.81 -1.24 -13.64
N PRO A 362 -13.82 -2.14 -13.67
CA PRO A 362 -12.45 -1.86 -14.10
C PRO A 362 -12.28 -1.35 -15.53
N GLN A 363 -13.09 -1.81 -16.49
CA GLN A 363 -13.05 -1.26 -17.84
C GLN A 363 -13.50 0.21 -17.87
N SER A 364 -14.61 0.53 -17.21
CA SER A 364 -15.10 1.91 -17.06
C SER A 364 -14.07 2.79 -16.35
N TYR A 365 -13.52 2.29 -15.24
CA TYR A 365 -12.50 2.99 -14.48
C TYR A 365 -11.24 3.26 -15.30
N PHE A 366 -10.77 2.27 -16.06
CA PHE A 366 -9.63 2.40 -16.95
C PHE A 366 -9.86 3.49 -18.01
N VAL A 367 -11.00 3.47 -18.70
CA VAL A 367 -11.34 4.46 -19.73
C VAL A 367 -11.43 5.86 -19.13
N PHE A 368 -12.12 5.99 -18.00
CA PHE A 368 -12.30 7.26 -17.32
C PHE A 368 -10.98 7.87 -16.83
N THR A 369 -10.14 7.08 -16.16
CA THR A 369 -8.85 7.56 -15.67
C THR A 369 -7.91 7.90 -16.81
N LEU A 370 -7.79 7.04 -17.82
CA LEU A 370 -6.95 7.33 -18.99
C LEU A 370 -7.37 8.64 -19.68
N ALA A 371 -8.67 8.88 -19.84
CA ALA A 371 -9.18 10.12 -20.43
C ALA A 371 -8.87 11.37 -19.59
N LYS A 372 -8.81 11.24 -18.25
CA LYS A 372 -8.61 12.38 -17.33
C LYS A 372 -7.14 12.62 -16.99
N THR A 373 -6.32 11.58 -16.92
CA THR A 373 -4.94 11.64 -16.39
C THR A 373 -3.89 11.16 -17.38
N SER A 374 -4.27 10.72 -18.59
CA SER A 374 -3.36 10.15 -19.62
C SER A 374 -2.58 8.90 -19.16
N ALA A 375 -2.97 8.31 -18.03
CA ALA A 375 -2.36 7.14 -17.45
C ALA A 375 -3.37 6.43 -16.55
N PHE A 376 -3.14 5.15 -16.29
CA PHE A 376 -3.92 4.45 -15.30
C PHE A 376 -3.57 4.94 -13.89
N VAL A 377 -4.58 5.31 -13.11
CA VAL A 377 -4.39 5.77 -11.72
C VAL A 377 -4.39 4.56 -10.78
N ASP A 378 -3.30 4.37 -10.05
CA ASP A 378 -3.15 3.30 -9.06
C ASP A 378 -3.78 3.69 -7.72
N HIS A 379 -4.57 2.78 -7.14
CA HIS A 379 -4.97 2.88 -5.75
C HIS A 379 -3.92 2.17 -4.90
N ASN A 380 -2.92 2.95 -4.49
CA ASN A 380 -1.86 2.42 -3.65
C ASN A 380 -2.39 2.21 -2.23
N ASP A 381 -2.34 0.96 -1.80
CA ASP A 381 -2.88 0.52 -0.53
C ASP A 381 -1.87 0.62 0.63
N LYS A 382 -0.63 1.07 0.38
CA LYS A 382 0.37 1.35 1.44
C LYS A 382 0.95 2.74 1.25
N VAL A 383 0.79 3.63 2.22
CA VAL A 383 1.33 5.00 2.22
C VAL A 383 1.84 5.31 3.62
N ASP A 384 3.10 5.76 3.73
CA ASP A 384 3.65 6.23 5.00
C ASP A 384 2.73 7.29 5.62
N GLU A 385 2.37 7.13 6.89
CA GLU A 385 1.37 7.97 7.55
C GLU A 385 1.75 9.46 7.60
N ASP A 386 3.03 9.80 7.72
CA ASP A 386 3.49 11.20 7.69
C ASP A 386 3.37 11.80 6.28
N LYS A 387 3.70 11.01 5.24
CA LYS A 387 3.47 11.39 3.84
C LYS A 387 1.99 11.54 3.53
N LEU A 388 1.15 10.66 4.05
CA LEU A 388 -0.30 10.72 3.90
C LEU A 388 -0.83 12.04 4.46
N SER A 389 -0.36 12.41 5.66
CA SER A 389 -0.74 13.65 6.34
C SER A 389 -0.30 14.91 5.56
N THR A 390 0.94 14.93 5.07
CA THR A 390 1.47 16.01 4.22
C THR A 390 0.72 16.14 2.90
N ALA A 391 0.38 15.01 2.27
CA ALA A 391 -0.36 14.99 1.01
C ALA A 391 -1.83 15.43 1.20
N PHE A 392 -2.42 15.16 2.37
CA PHE A 392 -3.76 15.61 2.72
C PHE A 392 -3.86 17.13 2.86
N GLU A 393 -2.85 17.76 3.45
CA GLU A 393 -2.72 19.22 3.47
C GLU A 393 -2.66 19.79 2.05
N TRP A 394 -1.79 19.25 1.18
CA TRP A 394 -1.68 19.70 -0.21
C TRP A 394 -2.98 19.49 -0.99
N THR A 395 -3.64 18.35 -0.81
CA THR A 395 -4.92 18.04 -1.48
C THR A 395 -6.01 19.01 -1.03
N SER A 396 -6.09 19.29 0.28
CA SER A 396 -7.06 20.22 0.85
C SER A 396 -6.86 21.63 0.31
N LYS A 397 -5.61 22.11 0.28
CA LYS A 397 -5.24 23.40 -0.29
C LYS A 397 -5.61 23.50 -1.77
N THR A 398 -5.18 22.52 -2.57
CA THR A 398 -5.41 22.50 -4.03
C THR A 398 -6.90 22.46 -4.36
N TYR A 399 -7.68 21.67 -3.62
CA TYR A 399 -9.13 21.59 -3.80
C TYR A 399 -9.79 22.94 -3.50
N GLN A 400 -9.39 23.59 -2.40
CA GLN A 400 -9.94 24.88 -2.01
C GLN A 400 -9.60 25.99 -3.02
N GLU A 401 -8.35 26.06 -3.47
CA GLU A 401 -7.91 27.02 -4.49
C GLU A 401 -8.64 26.84 -5.81
N ARG A 402 -8.89 25.59 -6.21
CA ARG A 402 -9.47 25.27 -7.52
C ARG A 402 -10.98 25.35 -7.57
N PHE A 403 -11.66 24.96 -6.50
CA PHE A 403 -13.12 24.82 -6.50
C PHE A 403 -13.83 25.79 -5.57
N GLY A 404 -13.11 26.56 -4.75
CA GLY A 404 -13.72 27.51 -3.81
C GLY A 404 -14.58 26.82 -2.74
N GLU A 405 -14.32 25.55 -2.45
CA GLU A 405 -15.06 24.74 -1.50
C GLU A 405 -14.11 24.02 -0.55
N ILE A 406 -14.58 23.68 0.65
CA ILE A 406 -13.76 22.96 1.64
C ILE A 406 -13.73 21.47 1.32
N TYR A 407 -12.52 20.92 1.25
CA TYR A 407 -12.30 19.51 0.94
C TYR A 407 -12.82 18.57 2.04
N ALA A 408 -12.25 18.65 3.24
CA ALA A 408 -12.70 17.87 4.39
C ALA A 408 -13.55 18.75 5.30
N GLN A 409 -14.81 18.40 5.52
CA GLN A 409 -15.74 19.18 6.35
C GLN A 409 -15.73 18.75 7.83
N CYS A 410 -15.16 17.58 8.15
CA CYS A 410 -15.04 17.05 9.51
C CYS A 410 -14.44 18.06 10.49
N LYS A 411 -15.00 18.13 11.71
CA LYS A 411 -14.61 19.04 12.78
C LYS A 411 -13.67 18.42 13.84
N CYS A 412 -13.03 17.29 13.55
CA CYS A 412 -12.00 16.75 14.44
C CYS A 412 -10.79 17.71 14.53
N TRP A 413 -10.01 17.59 15.61
CA TRP A 413 -8.86 18.46 15.86
C TRP A 413 -7.88 18.51 14.68
N TYR A 414 -7.64 17.36 14.04
CA TYR A 414 -6.71 17.25 12.93
C TYR A 414 -7.22 17.95 11.67
N CYS A 415 -8.48 17.74 11.28
CA CYS A 415 -9.02 18.36 10.06
C CYS A 415 -9.12 19.87 10.19
N GLU A 416 -9.55 20.37 11.35
CA GLU A 416 -9.53 21.80 11.66
C GLU A 416 -8.10 22.37 11.57
N THR A 417 -7.12 21.65 12.12
CA THR A 417 -5.72 22.06 12.07
C THR A 417 -5.20 22.12 10.63
N VAL A 418 -5.43 21.07 9.84
CA VAL A 418 -5.01 21.00 8.42
C VAL A 418 -5.64 22.10 7.59
N ARG A 419 -6.92 22.45 7.83
CA ARG A 419 -7.55 23.59 7.15
C ARG A 419 -6.84 24.91 7.45
N VAL A 420 -6.39 25.12 8.69
CA VAL A 420 -5.59 26.30 9.06
C VAL A 420 -4.18 26.24 8.44
N MET A 421 -3.56 25.05 8.38
CA MET A 421 -2.26 24.86 7.71
C MET A 421 -2.32 25.14 6.19
N ALA A 422 -3.47 24.85 5.57
CA ALA A 422 -3.69 25.11 4.14
C ALA A 422 -3.84 26.60 3.79
N LEU A 423 -3.98 27.49 4.78
CA LEU A 423 -4.06 28.92 4.54
C LEU A 423 -2.70 29.50 4.09
N PRO A 424 -2.68 30.52 3.22
CA PRO A 424 -1.44 31.19 2.84
C PRO A 424 -0.70 31.80 4.05
N ALA A 425 0.63 31.62 4.10
CA ALA A 425 1.47 32.05 5.22
C ALA A 425 1.67 33.58 5.35
N THR A 426 1.49 34.34 4.27
CA THR A 426 1.79 35.78 4.22
C THR A 426 0.55 36.64 4.44
N LYS A 427 0.47 37.35 5.57
CA LYS A 427 -0.43 38.52 5.76
C LYS A 427 0.21 39.61 6.62
N MET A 428 0.58 40.70 5.99
CA MET A 428 0.55 42.03 6.57
C MET A 428 -0.74 42.69 6.04
N PHE A 429 -1.71 42.98 6.92
CA PHE A 429 -2.86 43.89 6.70
C PHE A 429 -4.21 43.43 6.10
N SER A 430 -4.47 42.18 5.67
CA SER A 430 -5.87 41.78 5.34
C SER A 430 -6.20 40.28 5.40
N ILE A 431 -7.47 39.95 5.69
CA ILE A 431 -8.00 38.57 5.59
C ILE A 431 -8.13 38.20 4.09
N GLY A 432 -7.16 37.42 3.61
CA GLY A 432 -7.13 36.78 2.29
C GLY A 432 -8.30 35.83 2.01
N LYS A 433 -8.53 35.57 0.73
CA LYS A 433 -9.71 34.88 0.17
C LYS A 433 -9.98 33.52 0.82
N GLU A 434 -8.94 32.72 1.03
CA GLU A 434 -9.02 31.36 1.56
C GLU A 434 -9.50 31.37 3.02
N GLU A 435 -9.05 32.35 3.79
CA GLU A 435 -9.48 32.52 5.18
C GLU A 435 -10.91 33.04 5.26
N LYS A 436 -11.32 33.95 4.36
CA LYS A 436 -12.73 34.38 4.24
C LYS A 436 -13.64 33.19 3.93
N LEU A 437 -13.23 32.32 3.00
CA LEU A 437 -13.99 31.12 2.65
C LEU A 437 -14.12 30.17 3.85
N LEU A 438 -13.02 29.93 4.58
CA LEU A 438 -13.04 29.07 5.76
C LEU A 438 -14.01 29.59 6.83
N GLU A 439 -13.95 30.89 7.13
CA GLU A 439 -14.85 31.50 8.12
C GLU A 439 -16.30 31.53 7.63
N ALA A 440 -16.55 31.77 6.34
CA ALA A 440 -17.88 31.69 5.76
C ALA A 440 -18.47 30.28 5.90
N TRP A 441 -17.68 29.22 5.67
CA TRP A 441 -18.11 27.85 5.91
C TRP A 441 -18.48 27.61 7.38
N HIS A 442 -17.64 28.06 8.31
CA HIS A 442 -17.93 27.91 9.74
C HIS A 442 -19.19 28.64 10.20
N ALA A 443 -19.58 29.72 9.51
CA ALA A 443 -20.83 30.43 9.79
C ALA A 443 -22.07 29.72 9.21
N THR A 444 -21.92 28.67 8.39
CA THR A 444 -23.06 27.97 7.81
C THR A 444 -23.76 27.08 8.84
N ALA A 445 -25.10 26.95 8.72
CA ALA A 445 -25.87 25.97 9.47
C ALA A 445 -25.37 24.53 9.26
N LYS A 446 -24.88 24.22 8.05
CA LYS A 446 -24.28 22.92 7.72
C LYS A 446 -23.09 22.61 8.64
N ALA A 447 -22.18 23.58 8.85
CA ALA A 447 -21.00 23.39 9.70
C ALA A 447 -21.35 23.20 11.19
N ASN A 448 -22.46 23.76 11.66
CA ASN A 448 -22.93 23.55 13.04
C ASN A 448 -23.37 22.10 13.28
N ASN A 449 -23.93 21.46 12.26
CA ASN A 449 -24.45 20.10 12.33
C ASN A 449 -23.42 19.03 11.92
N VAL A 450 -22.19 19.40 11.55
CA VAL A 450 -21.15 18.41 11.26
C VAL A 450 -20.72 17.71 12.55
N PRO A 451 -20.74 16.36 12.59
CA PRO A 451 -20.27 15.61 13.75
C PRO A 451 -18.80 15.87 14.10
N MET A 452 -18.47 15.66 15.37
CA MET A 452 -17.12 15.90 15.91
C MET A 452 -16.47 14.59 16.39
N PRO A 453 -15.56 14.01 15.59
CA PRO A 453 -14.78 12.87 16.04
C PRO A 453 -13.82 13.24 17.19
N PRO A 454 -13.45 12.27 18.04
CA PRO A 454 -13.86 10.86 18.00
C PRO A 454 -15.23 10.58 18.65
N THR A 455 -15.89 11.60 19.22
CA THR A 455 -17.18 11.43 19.91
C THR A 455 -18.31 11.00 18.97
N VAL A 456 -18.36 11.59 17.77
CA VAL A 456 -19.32 11.20 16.72
C VAL A 456 -18.59 11.15 15.38
N GLU A 457 -18.74 10.04 14.67
CA GLU A 457 -18.02 9.76 13.42
C GLU A 457 -18.38 10.75 12.30
N SER A 458 -17.38 11.14 11.51
CA SER A 458 -17.54 12.04 10.37
C SER A 458 -16.53 11.71 9.28
N ALA A 459 -16.92 11.86 8.01
CA ALA A 459 -15.96 11.66 6.91
C ALA A 459 -14.84 12.69 6.93
N HIS A 460 -13.62 12.17 6.91
CA HIS A 460 -12.35 12.89 6.96
C HIS A 460 -11.32 12.15 6.11
N ILE A 461 -10.02 12.38 6.32
CA ILE A 461 -8.95 11.69 5.60
C ILE A 461 -9.17 10.16 5.61
N SER A 462 -9.00 9.51 4.46
CA SER A 462 -8.99 8.06 4.41
C SER A 462 -7.59 7.54 4.78
N SER A 463 -7.48 6.90 5.95
CA SER A 463 -6.24 6.33 6.47
C SER A 463 -6.14 4.81 6.36
N HIS A 464 -7.04 4.16 5.62
CA HIS A 464 -6.90 2.72 5.36
C HIS A 464 -5.60 2.34 4.63
N PRO A 465 -4.97 3.18 3.77
CA PRO A 465 -3.69 2.83 3.18
C PRO A 465 -2.52 3.20 4.10
N ALA A 466 -2.75 3.84 5.26
CA ALA A 466 -1.70 4.30 6.14
C ALA A 466 -0.88 3.10 6.67
N VAL A 467 0.43 3.24 6.61
CA VAL A 467 1.39 2.29 7.19
C VAL A 467 2.48 3.05 7.94
N HIS A 468 3.02 2.43 8.97
CA HIS A 468 4.21 2.88 9.65
C HIS A 468 5.46 2.40 8.92
N THR A 469 6.46 3.28 8.83
CA THR A 469 7.68 2.98 8.10
C THR A 469 8.80 2.57 9.05
N ASN A 470 9.26 1.33 8.92
CA ASN A 470 10.46 0.84 9.58
C ASN A 470 11.70 1.26 8.79
N GLU A 471 12.30 2.37 9.21
CA GLU A 471 13.46 2.96 8.55
C GLU A 471 14.78 2.42 9.11
N THR A 472 15.74 2.10 8.22
CA THR A 472 17.12 1.84 8.64
C THR A 472 17.78 3.12 9.16
N THR A 473 18.82 2.97 10.00
CA THR A 473 19.51 4.10 10.65
C THR A 473 19.94 5.19 9.66
N ALA A 474 20.48 4.78 8.51
CA ALA A 474 20.90 5.70 7.46
C ALA A 474 19.74 6.49 6.85
N HIS A 475 18.58 5.85 6.64
CA HIS A 475 17.41 6.55 6.12
C HIS A 475 16.79 7.47 7.16
N ARG A 476 16.66 7.00 8.41
CA ARG A 476 16.14 7.76 9.54
C ARG A 476 16.88 9.08 9.75
N ALA A 477 18.19 9.11 9.55
CA ALA A 477 18.99 10.33 9.65
C ALA A 477 18.52 11.44 8.69
N THR A 478 17.99 11.08 7.52
CA THR A 478 17.51 12.01 6.50
C THR A 478 16.04 12.41 6.67
N THR A 479 15.20 11.49 7.15
CA THR A 479 13.74 11.68 7.27
C THR A 479 13.34 12.28 8.61
N ARG A 480 14.05 11.97 9.70
CA ARG A 480 13.71 12.44 11.05
C ARG A 480 13.58 13.97 11.15
N PRO A 481 14.49 14.79 10.58
CA PRO A 481 14.32 16.25 10.62
C PRO A 481 13.03 16.71 9.95
N LEU A 482 12.70 16.16 8.77
CA LEU A 482 11.49 16.50 8.02
C LEU A 482 10.21 16.09 8.76
N ARG A 483 10.19 14.88 9.33
CA ARG A 483 9.06 14.41 10.17
C ARG A 483 8.88 15.30 11.40
N LEU A 484 9.98 15.67 12.05
CA LEU A 484 9.95 16.53 13.22
C LEU A 484 9.46 17.95 12.89
N GLU A 485 9.94 18.54 11.79
CA GLU A 485 9.49 19.84 11.29
C GLU A 485 7.99 19.84 11.02
N TYR A 486 7.49 18.84 10.29
CA TYR A 486 6.06 18.71 10.00
C TYR A 486 5.24 18.60 11.30
N ARG A 487 5.67 17.75 12.23
CA ARG A 487 4.96 17.50 13.48
C ARG A 487 4.96 18.74 14.39
N ASN A 488 6.06 19.49 14.43
CA ASN A 488 6.13 20.78 15.15
C ASN A 488 5.17 21.79 14.53
N ARG A 489 5.12 21.88 13.19
CA ARG A 489 4.18 22.76 12.48
C ARG A 489 2.72 22.39 12.74
N LEU A 490 2.42 21.08 12.78
CA LEU A 490 1.09 20.57 13.11
C LEU A 490 0.69 20.98 14.54
N GLU A 491 1.60 20.82 15.51
CA GLU A 491 1.37 21.23 16.91
C GLU A 491 1.13 22.74 17.06
N GLU A 492 2.02 23.55 16.47
CA GLU A 492 1.92 25.01 16.52
C GLU A 492 0.60 25.48 15.89
N THR A 493 0.25 24.90 14.74
CA THR A 493 -0.98 25.27 14.03
C THR A 493 -2.21 24.77 14.75
N HIS A 494 -2.16 23.62 15.41
CA HIS A 494 -3.24 23.14 16.27
C HIS A 494 -3.53 24.13 17.40
N SER A 495 -2.50 24.67 18.06
CA SER A 495 -2.67 25.73 19.07
C SER A 495 -3.35 26.98 18.49
N LYS A 496 -2.95 27.41 17.28
CA LYS A 496 -3.60 28.55 16.58
C LYS A 496 -5.05 28.25 16.23
N ALA A 497 -5.33 27.07 15.68
CA ALA A 497 -6.66 26.63 15.31
C ALA A 497 -7.58 26.51 16.52
N ARG A 498 -7.08 25.98 17.65
CA ARG A 498 -7.79 25.91 18.92
C ARG A 498 -8.13 27.29 19.46
N LYS A 499 -7.17 28.24 19.44
CA LYS A 499 -7.43 29.63 19.84
C LYS A 499 -8.51 30.28 18.98
N ARG A 500 -8.46 30.10 17.65
CA ARG A 500 -9.50 30.58 16.71
C ARG A 500 -10.87 29.96 17.00
N ALA A 501 -10.89 28.68 17.34
CA ALA A 501 -12.09 27.95 17.73
C ALA A 501 -12.70 28.49 19.04
N SER A 502 -11.88 28.92 20.01
CA SER A 502 -12.35 29.43 21.30
C SER A 502 -12.69 30.92 21.34
N THR A 503 -12.03 31.77 20.55
CA THR A 503 -12.18 33.24 20.67
C THR A 503 -13.39 33.82 19.97
N ARG A 504 -13.96 33.12 18.97
CA ARG A 504 -15.04 33.67 18.12
C ARG A 504 -16.47 33.26 18.51
N PHE A 505 -16.65 32.39 19.51
CA PHE A 505 -17.98 32.02 20.02
C PHE A 505 -18.04 32.20 21.54
N LYS A 506 -18.66 33.30 21.98
CA LYS A 506 -19.24 33.41 23.32
C LYS A 506 -20.73 33.07 23.19
N VAL A 507 -21.21 32.14 24.02
CA VAL A 507 -22.64 31.93 24.35
C VAL A 507 -23.49 31.09 23.38
N ASP A 508 -22.97 30.03 22.75
CA ASP A 508 -23.82 28.86 22.49
C ASP A 508 -23.00 27.56 22.31
N SER A 509 -23.01 26.74 23.37
CA SER A 509 -22.94 25.27 23.48
C SER A 509 -22.19 24.35 22.46
N GLY A 510 -21.35 24.83 21.52
CA GLY A 510 -20.68 23.96 20.54
C GLY A 510 -19.17 24.13 20.48
N LYS A 511 -18.39 23.10 20.81
CA LYS A 511 -16.95 23.07 20.46
C LYS A 511 -16.83 23.21 18.93
N ARG A 512 -16.03 24.15 18.40
CA ARG A 512 -15.75 24.25 16.94
C ARG A 512 -14.75 23.18 16.47
N MET A 513 -14.14 22.45 17.41
CA MET A 513 -13.10 21.46 17.18
C MET A 513 -13.26 20.31 18.18
N GLY A 514 -13.15 19.07 17.69
CA GLY A 514 -13.10 17.87 18.52
C GLY A 514 -11.86 17.83 19.44
N PRO A 515 -11.88 16.99 20.48
CA PRO A 515 -10.74 16.86 21.39
C PRO A 515 -9.54 16.19 20.69
N ARG A 516 -8.33 16.49 21.20
CA ARG A 516 -7.09 15.84 20.77
C ARG A 516 -6.61 14.87 21.83
N GLY A 517 -6.03 13.75 21.42
CA GLY A 517 -5.51 12.70 22.32
C GLY A 517 -6.56 11.67 22.72
N GLU A 518 -7.78 11.80 22.20
CA GLU A 518 -8.87 10.84 22.38
C GLU A 518 -9.01 9.90 21.17
N ASP A 519 -8.18 10.07 20.13
CA ASP A 519 -8.23 9.24 18.92
C ASP A 519 -7.86 7.79 19.24
N ARG A 520 -8.81 6.90 18.97
CA ARG A 520 -8.70 5.46 19.22
C ARG A 520 -9.17 4.69 17.99
N THR A 521 -8.63 3.50 17.82
CA THR A 521 -9.11 2.53 16.84
C THR A 521 -9.42 1.21 17.55
N PRO A 522 -10.63 0.64 17.35
CA PRO A 522 -10.93 -0.66 17.92
C PRO A 522 -10.19 -1.74 17.14
N PHE A 523 -9.53 -2.64 17.86
CA PHE A 523 -8.89 -3.82 17.31
C PHE A 523 -9.08 -4.98 18.28
N TRP A 524 -9.67 -6.08 17.81
CA TRP A 524 -9.98 -7.26 18.63
C TRP A 524 -10.72 -6.96 19.94
N GLY A 525 -11.74 -6.08 19.87
CA GLY A 525 -12.55 -5.69 21.03
C GLY A 525 -11.83 -4.78 22.03
N LYS A 526 -10.64 -4.24 21.68
CA LYS A 526 -9.89 -3.29 22.50
C LYS A 526 -9.63 -2.00 21.74
N ASP A 527 -9.75 -0.88 22.42
CA ASP A 527 -9.37 0.42 21.86
C ASP A 527 -7.88 0.69 22.00
N VAL A 528 -7.22 0.85 20.86
CA VAL A 528 -5.80 1.22 20.77
C VAL A 528 -5.69 2.71 20.50
N VAL A 529 -4.84 3.41 21.26
CA VAL A 529 -4.57 4.84 21.06
C VAL A 529 -3.76 5.04 19.79
N ILE A 530 -4.12 6.05 19.00
CA ILE A 530 -3.42 6.44 17.78
C ILE A 530 -3.11 7.94 17.79
N ASP A 531 -2.11 8.36 17.01
CA ASP A 531 -1.66 9.76 16.96
C ASP A 531 -2.70 10.72 16.36
N GLY A 532 -3.65 10.18 15.59
CA GLY A 532 -4.79 10.91 15.06
C GLY A 532 -5.40 10.23 13.83
N PRO A 533 -6.34 10.90 13.16
CA PRO A 533 -7.04 10.39 11.99
C PRO A 533 -6.22 9.80 10.84
N TRP A 534 -5.02 10.32 10.62
CA TRP A 534 -4.15 9.91 9.50
C TRP A 534 -3.29 8.69 9.84
N ALA A 535 -3.16 8.35 11.13
CA ALA A 535 -2.28 7.32 11.62
C ALA A 535 -2.76 5.91 11.22
N SER A 536 -1.80 4.99 11.09
CA SER A 536 -2.11 3.59 10.78
C SER A 536 -2.63 2.85 12.01
N GLY A 537 -3.94 2.57 12.04
CA GLY A 537 -4.52 1.74 13.09
C GLY A 537 -3.96 0.31 13.11
N LEU A 538 -3.62 -0.23 11.93
CA LEU A 538 -2.98 -1.54 11.84
C LEU A 538 -1.54 -1.51 12.35
N ALA A 539 -0.80 -0.42 12.20
CA ALA A 539 0.54 -0.32 12.77
C ALA A 539 0.51 -0.32 14.31
N ALA A 540 -0.49 0.34 14.88
CA ALA A 540 -0.69 0.39 16.33
C ALA A 540 -1.10 -0.97 16.92
N ALA A 541 -1.73 -1.84 16.12
CA ALA A 541 -2.35 -3.06 16.62
C ALA A 541 -1.72 -4.38 16.14
N THR A 542 -0.81 -4.34 15.17
CA THR A 542 -0.17 -5.54 14.60
C THR A 542 1.34 -5.52 14.77
N THR A 543 1.99 -6.69 14.83
CA THR A 543 3.44 -6.80 14.95
C THR A 543 3.97 -7.97 14.12
N SER A 544 5.29 -8.02 13.92
CA SER A 544 5.97 -9.13 13.24
C SER A 544 5.92 -10.45 14.00
N ALA A 545 5.59 -10.42 15.29
CA ALA A 545 5.34 -11.64 16.07
C ALA A 545 3.99 -12.27 15.69
N MET A 546 2.99 -11.42 15.40
CA MET A 546 1.63 -11.85 15.07
C MET A 546 1.51 -12.25 13.60
N TYR A 547 2.10 -11.48 12.69
CA TYR A 547 1.94 -11.66 11.25
C TYR A 547 3.29 -11.74 10.54
N PRO A 548 3.40 -12.58 9.50
CA PRO A 548 4.65 -12.71 8.73
C PRO A 548 4.99 -11.48 7.89
N ALA A 549 3.97 -10.66 7.63
CA ALA A 549 4.05 -9.37 6.98
C ALA A 549 3.03 -8.47 7.70
N PRO A 550 3.44 -7.72 8.74
CA PRO A 550 2.51 -6.89 9.51
C PRO A 550 1.79 -5.90 8.59
N PRO A 551 0.45 -5.93 8.52
CA PRO A 551 -0.31 -5.22 7.50
C PRO A 551 -0.24 -3.68 7.66
N GLY A 552 0.17 -3.20 8.83
CA GLY A 552 0.39 -1.80 9.12
C GLY A 552 1.82 -1.31 8.91
N PHE A 553 2.76 -2.13 8.42
CA PHE A 553 4.17 -1.75 8.32
C PHE A 553 4.74 -1.87 6.90
N VAL A 554 5.78 -1.08 6.64
CA VAL A 554 6.66 -1.21 5.48
C VAL A 554 8.12 -0.99 5.87
N ASN A 555 9.02 -1.81 5.33
CA ASN A 555 10.46 -1.69 5.58
C ASN A 555 11.15 -0.82 4.53
N ILE A 556 11.96 0.14 4.96
CA ILE A 556 12.53 1.19 4.11
C ILE A 556 13.98 1.52 4.47
N GLY A 557 14.81 1.75 3.45
CA GLY A 557 16.19 2.24 3.59
C GLY A 557 17.25 1.24 3.07
N PRO A 558 18.54 1.63 3.02
CA PRO A 558 19.63 0.77 2.59
C PRO A 558 19.68 -0.53 3.40
N GLY A 559 19.92 -1.65 2.73
CA GLY A 559 19.96 -2.96 3.40
C GLY A 559 18.59 -3.56 3.72
N SER A 560 17.48 -2.87 3.43
CA SER A 560 16.15 -3.50 3.41
C SER A 560 15.97 -4.40 2.17
N VAL A 561 15.00 -5.32 2.22
CA VAL A 561 14.61 -6.15 1.08
C VAL A 561 14.20 -5.30 -0.13
N GLY A 562 13.63 -4.11 0.16
CA GLY A 562 13.29 -3.08 -0.79
C GLY A 562 14.48 -2.60 -1.64
N SER A 563 15.64 -2.43 -1.01
CA SER A 563 16.83 -1.74 -1.54
C SER A 563 17.63 -2.55 -2.58
N CYS A 564 16.96 -3.26 -3.47
CA CYS A 564 17.56 -4.20 -4.41
C CYS A 564 18.27 -3.57 -5.63
N ALA A 565 18.16 -2.25 -5.83
CA ALA A 565 18.82 -1.55 -6.94
C ALA A 565 19.32 -0.16 -6.53
N THR A 566 20.63 0.01 -6.44
CA THR A 566 21.28 1.26 -6.01
C THR A 566 20.89 2.44 -6.91
N GLY A 567 20.68 3.63 -6.34
CA GLY A 567 20.34 4.84 -7.10
C GLY A 567 18.90 4.90 -7.60
N THR A 568 18.04 3.97 -7.17
CA THR A 568 16.58 4.12 -7.26
C THR A 568 16.03 4.66 -5.94
N CYS A 569 15.01 5.50 -6.00
CA CYS A 569 14.40 6.19 -4.86
C CYS A 569 13.74 5.27 -3.81
N GLY A 570 13.78 3.95 -3.94
CA GLY A 570 13.12 3.08 -2.97
C GLY A 570 13.94 2.81 -1.69
N GLY A 571 14.73 3.80 -1.29
CA GLY A 571 14.97 4.03 0.13
C GLY A 571 13.82 4.79 0.79
N ALA A 572 12.71 5.10 0.11
CA ALA A 572 11.60 5.90 0.65
C ALA A 572 10.18 5.34 0.38
N THR A 573 10.04 4.22 -0.35
CA THR A 573 8.75 3.57 -0.60
C THR A 573 8.91 2.05 -0.52
N GLY A 574 8.60 1.45 0.63
CA GLY A 574 8.38 0.01 0.78
C GLY A 574 7.07 -0.46 0.12
N CYS A 575 6.40 0.46 -0.57
CA CYS A 575 5.14 0.26 -1.26
C CYS A 575 5.46 -0.13 -2.71
N GLY A 576 4.96 -1.29 -3.15
CA GLY A 576 5.02 -1.72 -4.54
C GLY A 576 4.13 -0.90 -5.48
N SER A 577 3.89 0.38 -5.21
CA SER A 577 3.10 1.24 -6.09
C SER A 577 3.84 1.45 -7.39
N GLU A 578 3.14 1.22 -8.48
CA GLU A 578 3.75 1.03 -9.78
C GLU A 578 3.76 2.31 -10.63
N LEU A 579 2.93 3.30 -10.27
CA LEU A 579 2.34 4.26 -11.20
C LEU A 579 1.83 5.56 -10.55
N LEU A 580 1.26 6.42 -11.40
CA LEU A 580 0.56 7.65 -11.03
C LEU A 580 -0.53 7.35 -10.00
N GLY A 581 -0.35 7.89 -8.80
CA GLY A 581 -1.08 7.54 -7.59
C GLY A 581 -0.28 7.99 -6.36
N MET A 582 -0.72 7.60 -5.15
CA MET A 582 -0.32 8.21 -3.88
C MET A 582 1.18 8.19 -3.50
N CYS A 583 2.09 7.78 -4.39
CA CYS A 583 3.51 7.61 -4.13
C CYS A 583 4.48 8.09 -5.23
N SER A 584 4.04 8.88 -6.22
CA SER A 584 4.95 9.46 -7.23
C SER A 584 5.79 10.64 -6.72
N ALA A 585 6.16 10.66 -5.43
CA ALA A 585 7.00 11.70 -4.86
C ALA A 585 8.49 11.40 -5.01
N GLY A 586 9.17 12.23 -5.82
CA GLY A 586 10.59 12.13 -6.13
C GLY A 586 11.49 12.33 -4.92
N CYS A 587 12.36 11.35 -4.69
CA CYS A 587 13.62 11.57 -3.98
C CYS A 587 14.74 11.48 -5.03
N VAL A 588 15.30 12.63 -5.39
CA VAL A 588 16.58 12.69 -6.08
C VAL A 588 17.59 12.23 -5.04
N GLY A 589 18.24 11.09 -5.25
CA GLY A 589 19.31 10.66 -4.36
C GLY A 589 20.41 11.72 -4.40
N SER A 590 20.70 12.33 -3.27
CA SER A 590 21.93 13.11 -3.07
C SER A 590 23.08 12.15 -3.34
N GLY A 591 23.70 12.30 -4.52
CA GLY A 591 24.94 11.65 -4.83
C GLY A 591 25.95 12.06 -3.77
N TRP A 592 26.45 11.08 -3.04
CA TRP A 592 27.62 11.23 -2.18
C TRP A 592 28.80 11.57 -3.10
N PHE A 593 29.01 12.86 -3.37
CA PHE A 593 30.27 13.35 -3.91
C PHE A 593 31.23 13.48 -2.75
N GLY A 594 31.86 12.37 -2.38
CA GLY A 594 33.14 12.42 -1.68
C GLY A 594 34.20 12.89 -2.67
N GLY A 595 34.40 14.20 -2.73
CA GLY A 595 35.56 14.83 -3.35
C GLY A 595 36.21 15.72 -2.30
N ASN A 596 37.46 15.40 -1.95
CA ASN A 596 38.31 16.26 -1.13
C ASN A 596 38.26 17.70 -1.66
N ALA A 597 37.68 18.61 -0.89
CA ALA A 597 37.94 20.03 -0.98
C ALA A 597 38.55 20.45 0.35
N GLY A 598 39.84 20.78 0.29
CA GLY A 598 40.68 21.10 1.42
C GLY A 598 40.14 22.27 2.25
N CYS A 599 40.46 22.20 3.52
CA CYS A 599 40.38 23.30 4.46
C CYS A 599 41.03 24.56 3.86
N THR A 600 40.24 25.61 3.68
CA THR A 600 40.74 26.99 3.74
C THR A 600 39.88 27.69 4.78
N GLY A 601 40.46 27.84 5.98
CA GLY A 601 39.90 28.68 7.01
C GLY A 601 39.93 30.14 6.57
N MET A 602 38.86 30.86 6.85
CA MET A 602 38.90 32.32 6.94
C MET A 602 38.51 32.68 8.36
N GLY A 603 39.54 33.12 9.08
CA GLY A 603 39.44 33.62 10.44
C GLY A 603 38.65 34.91 10.49
N THR A 604 37.96 35.06 11.61
CA THR A 604 37.43 36.31 12.14
C THR A 604 38.54 37.32 12.39
N THR A 605 38.35 38.56 11.94
CA THR A 605 38.98 39.74 12.56
C THR A 605 37.96 40.85 12.70
N SER A 606 37.66 41.18 13.95
CA SER A 606 36.98 42.38 14.39
C SER A 606 37.95 43.57 14.34
N GLY A 607 37.47 44.76 14.02
CA GLY A 607 38.24 46.00 14.23
C GLY A 607 37.67 47.22 13.51
N VAL A 608 36.89 48.01 14.28
CA VAL A 608 36.48 49.42 14.09
C VAL A 608 35.62 49.77 12.87
#